data_AF-I7KDJ7-F1
#
_entry.id   AF-I7KDJ7-F1
#
_cell.length_a   1.000
_cell.length_b   1.000
_cell.length_c   1.000
_cell.angle_alpha   90.00
_cell.angle_beta   90.00
_cell.angle_gamma   90.00
#
_symmetry.space_group_name_H-M   'P 1'
#
loop_
_entity.id
_entity.type
_entity.pdbx_description
1 polymer ?
#
loop_
_entity_poly.entity_id
_entity_poly.type
_entity_poly.pdbx_seq_one_letter_code
_entity_poly.pdbx_strand_id
1 'polypeptide(L)'
;MERGYIHVYTGNGKGKTTAALGISLRCVCAGKRVFFGQFIKDWEYSELRAEEILPNFEIVQFGRGCFIDRDPEEEDRRAAREGLARCDRVLQSGEYDLVVLDEVNVALFYGLFKATDVLEVLERRNPRVEVVLTGRYAPQEIIDAADLVTEMKEVKHYFNEGVGARTGIER
;
A
#
# COMPACT_ATOMS: atom_id res chain seq x y z
N MET A 1 16.41 0.18 -11.50
CA MET A 1 17.36 -0.38 -10.51
C MET A 1 17.92 -1.69 -11.04
N GLU A 2 19.02 -2.24 -10.51
CA GLU A 2 19.55 -3.54 -10.97
C GLU A 2 18.71 -4.73 -10.47
N ARG A 3 18.22 -4.64 -9.22
CA ARG A 3 17.30 -5.57 -8.57
C ARG A 3 16.36 -4.79 -7.65
N GLY A 4 15.08 -5.17 -7.60
CA GLY A 4 14.08 -4.64 -6.69
C GLY A 4 13.74 -5.63 -5.55
N TYR A 5 13.49 -5.08 -4.37
CA TYR A 5 13.22 -5.81 -3.13
C TYR A 5 11.78 -5.61 -2.65
N ILE A 6 11.33 -6.51 -1.78
CA ILE A 6 9.99 -6.48 -1.18
C ILE A 6 10.08 -5.96 0.26
N HIS A 7 9.39 -4.86 0.52
CA HIS A 7 9.28 -4.25 1.84
C HIS A 7 7.89 -4.48 2.42
N VAL A 8 7.81 -4.76 3.71
CA VAL A 8 6.56 -4.85 4.47
C VAL A 8 6.61 -3.86 5.63
N TYR A 9 5.69 -2.89 5.61
CA TYR A 9 5.48 -1.95 6.71
C TYR A 9 4.19 -2.30 7.44
N THR A 10 4.31 -2.98 8.58
CA THR A 10 3.17 -3.50 9.36
C THR A 10 3.18 -2.99 10.81
N GLY A 11 2.35 -3.57 11.67
CA GLY A 11 2.22 -3.21 13.08
C GLY A 11 1.11 -2.19 13.35
N ASN A 12 0.79 -2.04 14.63
CA ASN A 12 -0.36 -1.26 15.10
C ASN A 12 -0.10 0.24 15.22
N GLY A 13 1.16 0.67 15.21
CA GLY A 13 1.54 2.07 15.28
C GLY A 13 1.24 2.86 14.01
N LYS A 14 1.05 4.18 14.18
CA LYS A 14 1.00 5.13 13.06
C LYS A 14 2.35 5.18 12.36
N GLY A 15 2.33 5.25 11.02
CA GLY A 15 3.52 5.54 10.23
C GLY A 15 3.64 4.76 8.91
N LYS A 16 2.86 3.68 8.72
CA LYS A 16 3.07 2.71 7.64
C LYS A 16 2.94 3.34 6.25
N THR A 17 1.77 3.92 5.97
CA THR A 17 1.51 4.67 4.73
C THR A 17 2.44 5.88 4.60
N THR A 18 2.71 6.63 5.67
CA THR A 18 3.59 7.80 5.58
C THR A 18 5.05 7.43 5.29
N ALA A 19 5.53 6.27 5.77
CA ALA A 19 6.84 5.75 5.41
C ALA A 19 6.87 5.30 3.95
N ALA A 20 5.79 4.69 3.46
CA ALA A 20 5.63 4.35 2.04
C ALA A 20 5.63 5.62 1.15
N LEU A 21 4.89 6.67 1.54
CA LEU A 21 4.93 7.97 0.87
C LEU A 21 6.33 8.60 0.91
N GLY A 22 7.04 8.47 2.04
CA GLY A 22 8.40 8.98 2.20
C GLY A 22 9.42 8.32 1.27
N ILE A 23 9.39 6.99 1.13
CA ILE A 23 10.25 6.31 0.15
C ILE A 23 9.84 6.62 -1.29
N SER A 24 8.55 6.80 -1.55
CA SER A 24 8.07 7.23 -2.86
C SER A 24 8.55 8.62 -3.24
N LEU A 25 8.51 9.58 -2.32
CA LEU A 25 9.07 10.91 -2.53
C LEU A 25 10.57 10.82 -2.85
N ARG A 26 11.32 10.01 -2.10
CA ARG A 26 12.74 9.77 -2.38
C ARG A 26 12.96 9.21 -3.78
N CYS A 27 12.12 8.26 -4.21
CA CYS A 27 12.16 7.66 -5.53
C CYS A 27 11.93 8.72 -6.63
N VAL A 28 10.87 9.51 -6.51
CA VAL A 28 10.55 10.60 -7.45
C VAL A 28 11.66 11.65 -7.51
N CYS A 29 12.23 12.06 -6.37
CA CYS A 29 13.36 13.00 -6.33
C CYS A 29 14.62 12.46 -7.02
N ALA A 30 14.75 11.14 -7.17
CA ALA A 30 15.81 10.50 -7.94
C ALA A 30 15.48 10.38 -9.45
N GLY A 31 14.42 11.05 -9.93
CA GLY A 31 13.97 11.03 -11.31
C GLY A 31 13.31 9.71 -11.72
N LYS A 32 12.77 8.96 -10.76
CA LYS A 32 12.17 7.63 -10.97
C LYS A 32 10.65 7.68 -10.94
N ARG A 33 10.01 6.62 -11.45
CA ARG A 33 8.54 6.51 -11.52
C ARG A 33 7.98 5.69 -10.36
N VAL A 34 6.89 6.19 -9.76
CA VAL A 34 6.19 5.54 -8.65
C VAL A 34 4.73 5.28 -9.04
N PHE A 35 4.26 4.07 -8.73
CA PHE A 35 2.84 3.76 -8.68
C PHE A 35 2.42 3.50 -7.23
N PHE A 36 1.33 4.12 -6.79
CA PHE A 36 0.82 4.02 -5.43
C PHE A 36 -0.64 3.53 -5.44
N GLY A 37 -0.83 2.22 -5.30
CA GLY A 37 -2.15 1.61 -5.23
C GLY A 37 -2.67 1.54 -3.79
N GLN A 38 -3.81 2.14 -3.50
CA GLN A 38 -4.44 2.13 -2.18
C GLN A 38 -5.63 1.17 -2.14
N PHE A 39 -5.55 0.13 -1.31
CA PHE A 39 -6.66 -0.80 -1.06
C PHE A 39 -7.56 -0.29 0.06
N ILE A 40 -8.85 -0.66 0.03
CA ILE A 40 -9.90 -0.30 1.02
C ILE A 40 -10.23 1.20 1.06
N LYS A 41 -9.28 2.08 0.72
CA LYS A 41 -9.41 3.53 0.79
C LYS A 41 -10.22 4.12 -0.37
N ASP A 42 -11.00 5.13 -0.03
CA ASP A 42 -11.86 5.90 -0.94
C ASP A 42 -12.24 7.28 -0.38
N TRP A 43 -11.62 7.69 0.72
CA TRP A 43 -11.78 9.02 1.27
C TRP A 43 -10.83 9.99 0.56
N GLU A 44 -11.15 11.29 0.60
CA GLU A 44 -10.24 12.33 0.14
C GLU A 44 -9.07 12.44 1.13
N TYR A 45 -7.94 11.84 0.77
CA TYR A 45 -6.68 11.97 1.49
C TYR A 45 -5.79 13.00 0.81
N SER A 46 -5.04 13.77 1.61
CA SER A 46 -4.16 14.83 1.10
C SER A 46 -3.13 14.31 0.08
N GLU A 47 -2.65 13.06 0.20
CA GLU A 47 -1.71 12.48 -0.76
C GLU A 47 -2.28 12.28 -2.17
N LEU A 48 -3.61 12.30 -2.36
CA LEU A 48 -4.21 12.16 -3.69
C LEU A 48 -3.84 13.33 -4.62
N ARG A 49 -3.51 14.49 -4.04
CA ARG A 49 -3.01 15.66 -4.78
C ARG A 49 -1.57 15.49 -5.27
N ALA A 50 -0.90 14.38 -4.94
CA ALA A 50 0.49 14.17 -5.31
C ALA A 50 0.69 14.19 -6.83
N GLU A 51 -0.25 13.69 -7.65
CA GLU A 51 -0.08 13.71 -9.11
C GLU A 51 -0.01 15.14 -9.69
N GLU A 52 -0.68 16.10 -9.05
CA GLU A 52 -0.65 17.51 -9.45
C GLU A 52 0.70 18.18 -9.14
N ILE A 53 1.42 17.65 -8.14
CA ILE A 53 2.59 18.30 -7.54
C ILE A 53 3.88 17.58 -7.94
N LEU A 54 3.83 16.26 -8.09
CA LEU A 54 4.97 15.38 -8.29
C LEU A 54 4.89 14.71 -9.67
N PRO A 55 5.63 15.19 -10.68
CA PRO A 55 5.74 14.46 -11.93
C PRO A 55 6.34 13.08 -11.66
N ASN A 56 5.84 12.04 -12.35
CA ASN A 56 6.22 10.63 -12.17
C ASN A 56 5.64 9.91 -10.94
N PHE A 57 4.64 10.48 -10.27
CA PHE A 57 3.88 9.82 -9.22
C PHE A 57 2.44 9.58 -9.68
N GLU A 58 2.02 8.32 -9.75
CA GLU A 58 0.63 7.90 -10.00
C GLU A 58 0.05 7.30 -8.71
N ILE A 59 -1.15 7.72 -8.31
CA ILE A 59 -1.88 7.20 -7.16
C ILE A 59 -3.30 6.81 -7.54
N VAL A 60 -3.68 5.58 -7.20
CA VAL A 60 -4.98 5.01 -7.55
C VAL A 60 -5.59 4.37 -6.32
N GLN A 61 -6.86 4.66 -6.07
CA GLN A 61 -7.65 4.05 -5.00
C GLN A 61 -8.49 2.88 -5.55
N PHE A 62 -8.53 1.78 -4.81
CA PHE A 62 -9.26 0.55 -5.12
C PHE A 62 -10.37 0.24 -4.10
N GLY A 63 -10.92 1.27 -3.45
CA GLY A 63 -12.04 1.19 -2.49
C GLY A 63 -13.41 1.51 -3.12
N ARG A 64 -14.45 1.56 -2.28
CA ARG A 64 -15.87 1.65 -2.70
C ARG A 64 -16.68 2.81 -2.09
N GLY A 65 -16.03 3.77 -1.47
CA GLY A 65 -16.62 4.90 -0.74
C GLY A 65 -16.89 4.63 0.76
N CYS A 66 -16.41 3.53 1.35
CA CYS A 66 -16.67 3.15 2.74
C CYS A 66 -15.50 2.42 3.41
N PHE A 67 -15.23 2.79 4.67
CA PHE A 67 -14.44 1.95 5.56
C PHE A 67 -15.19 0.63 5.75
N ILE A 68 -14.50 -0.51 5.57
CA ILE A 68 -15.10 -1.81 5.81
C ILE A 68 -15.16 -2.04 7.33
N ASP A 69 -16.26 -1.63 7.94
CA ASP A 69 -16.64 -1.89 9.35
C ASP A 69 -17.61 -3.07 9.48
N ARG A 70 -17.91 -3.72 8.35
CA ARG A 70 -18.81 -4.87 8.20
C ARG A 70 -18.09 -6.03 7.52
N ASP A 71 -18.75 -7.18 7.43
CA ASP A 71 -18.28 -8.27 6.58
C ASP A 71 -18.18 -7.79 5.12
N PRO A 72 -17.10 -8.10 4.38
CA PRO A 72 -16.96 -7.68 3.00
C PRO A 72 -17.99 -8.33 2.07
N GLU A 73 -18.66 -7.49 1.30
CA GLU A 73 -19.58 -7.89 0.25
C GLU A 73 -18.80 -8.33 -0.99
N GLU A 74 -19.47 -9.05 -1.90
CA GLU A 74 -18.82 -9.52 -3.13
C GLU A 74 -18.29 -8.36 -3.99
N GLU A 75 -18.94 -7.20 -3.93
CA GLU A 75 -18.48 -6.02 -4.65
C GLU A 75 -17.19 -5.42 -4.06
N ASP A 76 -16.99 -5.51 -2.74
CA ASP A 76 -15.73 -5.10 -2.09
C ASP A 76 -14.60 -6.04 -2.52
N ARG A 77 -14.89 -7.35 -2.56
CA ARG A 77 -13.97 -8.37 -3.08
C ARG A 77 -13.65 -8.14 -4.56
N ARG A 78 -14.65 -7.78 -5.38
CA ARG A 78 -14.46 -7.46 -6.79
C ARG A 78 -13.52 -6.26 -6.97
N ALA A 79 -13.79 -5.14 -6.30
CA ALA A 79 -12.95 -3.94 -6.39
C ALA A 79 -11.51 -4.23 -5.95
N ALA A 80 -11.34 -4.99 -4.86
CA ALA A 80 -10.02 -5.39 -4.38
C ALA A 80 -9.28 -6.31 -5.37
N ARG A 81 -9.96 -7.29 -6.00
CA ARG A 81 -9.36 -8.16 -7.03
C ARG A 81 -9.01 -7.38 -8.30
N GLU A 82 -9.83 -6.42 -8.72
CA GLU A 82 -9.54 -5.54 -9.85
C GLU A 82 -8.31 -4.66 -9.57
N GLY A 83 -8.21 -4.12 -8.34
CA GLY A 83 -7.04 -3.40 -7.87
C GLY A 83 -5.77 -4.26 -7.88
N LEU A 84 -5.85 -5.49 -7.36
CA LEU A 84 -4.73 -6.43 -7.39
C LEU A 84 -4.31 -6.77 -8.83
N ALA A 85 -5.27 -6.98 -9.74
CA ALA A 85 -5.00 -7.21 -11.15
C ALA A 85 -4.37 -5.98 -11.85
N ARG A 86 -4.74 -4.76 -11.44
CA ARG A 86 -4.07 -3.53 -11.92
C ARG A 86 -2.63 -3.47 -11.41
N CYS A 87 -2.40 -3.73 -10.13
CA CYS A 87 -1.05 -3.79 -9.55
C CYS A 87 -0.18 -4.85 -10.23
N ASP A 88 -0.73 -6.02 -10.56
CA ASP A 88 -0.01 -7.08 -11.27
C ASP A 88 0.52 -6.60 -12.64
N ARG A 89 -0.35 -5.93 -13.43
CA ARG A 89 0.06 -5.35 -14.72
C ARG A 89 1.15 -4.27 -14.57
N VAL A 90 1.02 -3.43 -13.54
CA VAL A 90 1.99 -2.37 -13.23
C VAL A 90 3.35 -2.97 -12.83
N LEU A 91 3.35 -3.99 -11.98
CA LEU A 91 4.55 -4.68 -11.51
C LEU A 91 5.28 -5.40 -12.65
N GLN A 92 4.53 -6.00 -13.58
CA GLN A 92 5.11 -6.71 -14.73
C GLN A 92 5.66 -5.76 -15.80
N SER A 93 5.09 -4.55 -15.97
CA SER A 93 5.50 -3.65 -17.05
C SER A 93 6.96 -3.18 -16.92
N GLY A 94 7.47 -3.05 -15.69
CA GLY A 94 8.78 -2.47 -15.42
C GLY A 94 8.89 -0.97 -15.74
N GLU A 95 7.75 -0.31 -15.99
CA GLU A 95 7.69 1.14 -16.25
C GLU A 95 7.87 1.99 -14.98
N TYR A 96 7.58 1.41 -13.81
CA TYR A 96 7.70 2.05 -12.51
C TYR A 96 8.89 1.43 -11.78
N ASP A 97 9.70 2.26 -11.12
CA ASP A 97 10.83 1.78 -10.33
C ASP A 97 10.39 1.32 -8.93
N LEU A 98 9.30 1.91 -8.41
CA LEU A 98 8.71 1.57 -7.12
C LEU A 98 7.19 1.45 -7.24
N VAL A 99 6.64 0.38 -6.68
CA VAL A 99 5.21 0.12 -6.63
C VAL A 99 4.78 -0.10 -5.17
N VAL A 100 3.82 0.69 -4.70
CA VAL A 100 3.26 0.59 -3.35
C VAL A 100 1.87 -0.04 -3.41
N LEU A 101 1.67 -1.09 -2.61
CA LEU A 101 0.41 -1.75 -2.35
C LEU A 101 -0.02 -1.35 -0.93
N ASP A 102 -0.58 -0.16 -0.80
CA ASP A 102 -0.96 0.43 0.48
C ASP A 102 -2.24 -0.22 1.02
N GLU A 103 -2.22 -0.59 2.31
CA GLU A 103 -3.28 -1.31 3.03
C GLU A 103 -3.64 -2.70 2.45
N VAL A 104 -2.78 -3.28 1.61
CA VAL A 104 -2.97 -4.64 1.08
C VAL A 104 -3.02 -5.70 2.19
N ASN A 105 -2.27 -5.52 3.28
CA ASN A 105 -2.31 -6.45 4.41
C ASN A 105 -3.68 -6.44 5.11
N VAL A 106 -4.35 -5.28 5.14
CA VAL A 106 -5.69 -5.17 5.69
C VAL A 106 -6.71 -5.79 4.74
N ALA A 107 -6.52 -5.67 3.42
CA ALA A 107 -7.34 -6.37 2.43
C ALA A 107 -7.25 -7.90 2.56
N LEU A 108 -6.05 -8.42 2.85
CA LEU A 108 -5.82 -9.82 3.18
C LEU A 108 -6.51 -10.23 4.49
N PHE A 109 -6.40 -9.41 5.53
CA PHE A 109 -7.03 -9.66 6.83
C PHE A 109 -8.56 -9.78 6.73
N TYR A 110 -9.21 -8.93 5.92
CA TYR A 110 -10.64 -9.02 5.66
C TYR A 110 -11.02 -10.11 4.65
N GLY A 111 -10.07 -10.83 4.07
CA GLY A 111 -10.36 -11.91 3.13
C GLY A 111 -10.93 -11.43 1.79
N LEU A 112 -10.54 -10.22 1.34
CA LEU A 112 -10.92 -9.69 0.03
C LEU A 112 -10.33 -10.53 -1.11
N PHE A 113 -9.13 -11.04 -0.88
CA PHE A 113 -8.40 -12.04 -1.65
C PHE A 113 -7.42 -12.78 -0.72
N LYS A 114 -6.76 -13.82 -1.20
CA LYS A 114 -5.85 -14.66 -0.42
C LYS A 114 -4.41 -14.14 -0.47
N ALA A 115 -3.61 -14.51 0.53
CA ALA A 115 -2.18 -14.19 0.55
C ALA A 115 -1.44 -14.79 -0.67
N THR A 116 -1.85 -15.99 -1.10
CA THR A 116 -1.36 -16.63 -2.33
C THR A 116 -1.54 -15.74 -3.57
N ASP A 117 -2.65 -15.01 -3.67
CA ASP A 117 -2.92 -14.14 -4.82
C ASP A 117 -1.90 -12.99 -4.87
N VAL A 118 -1.46 -12.47 -3.72
CA VAL A 118 -0.43 -11.42 -3.64
C VAL A 118 0.96 -12.00 -3.90
N LEU A 119 1.29 -13.16 -3.33
CA LEU A 119 2.58 -13.82 -3.55
C LEU A 119 2.82 -14.13 -5.02
N GLU A 120 1.79 -14.62 -5.72
CA GLU A 120 1.84 -14.86 -7.16
C GLU A 120 2.12 -13.58 -7.97
N VAL A 121 1.51 -12.46 -7.59
CA VAL A 121 1.76 -11.14 -8.21
C VAL A 121 3.21 -10.69 -7.95
N LEU A 122 3.72 -10.88 -6.73
CA LEU A 122 5.10 -10.54 -6.37
C LEU A 122 6.12 -11.41 -7.10
N GLU A 123 5.81 -12.68 -7.36
CA GLU A 123 6.67 -13.61 -8.10
C GLU A 123 6.74 -13.25 -9.60
N ARG A 124 5.62 -12.87 -10.21
CA ARG A 124 5.56 -12.47 -11.63
C ARG A 124 6.16 -11.09 -11.93
N ARG A 125 6.41 -10.28 -10.91
CA ARG A 125 6.87 -8.89 -11.08
C ARG A 125 8.15 -8.81 -11.91
N ASN A 126 8.36 -7.67 -12.56
CA ASN A 126 9.66 -7.37 -13.16
C ASN A 126 10.73 -7.29 -12.05
N PRO A 127 11.85 -8.03 -12.13
CA PRO A 127 12.81 -8.18 -11.03
C PRO A 127 13.55 -6.89 -10.67
N ARG A 128 13.39 -5.82 -11.44
CA ARG A 128 13.97 -4.49 -11.18
C ARG A 128 13.05 -3.55 -10.39
N VAL A 129 11.79 -3.96 -10.18
CA VAL A 129 10.76 -3.15 -9.51
C VAL A 129 10.80 -3.39 -8.01
N GLU A 130 11.01 -2.32 -7.25
CA GLU A 130 10.91 -2.29 -5.79
C GLU A 130 9.43 -2.32 -5.39
N VAL A 131 9.08 -3.06 -4.34
CA VAL A 131 7.68 -3.21 -3.90
C VAL A 131 7.53 -2.93 -2.42
N VAL A 132 6.53 -2.14 -2.04
CA VAL A 132 6.19 -1.88 -0.63
C VAL A 132 4.75 -2.32 -0.38
N LEU A 133 4.57 -3.20 0.60
CA LEU A 133 3.28 -3.61 1.13
C LEU A 133 3.06 -2.95 2.47
N THR A 134 1.90 -2.33 2.68
CA THR A 134 1.56 -1.73 3.97
C THR A 134 0.29 -2.32 4.57
N GLY A 135 0.11 -2.03 5.85
CA GLY A 135 -1.12 -2.31 6.58
C GLY A 135 -0.88 -3.17 7.81
N ARG A 136 -1.86 -3.17 8.71
CA ARG A 136 -1.84 -4.03 9.91
C ARG A 136 -1.97 -5.50 9.50
N TYR A 137 -1.61 -6.40 10.40
CA TYR A 137 -1.89 -7.84 10.28
C TYR A 137 -1.29 -8.50 9.02
N ALA A 138 -0.07 -8.12 8.64
CA ALA A 138 0.63 -8.78 7.55
C ALA A 138 0.67 -10.31 7.81
N PRO A 139 0.14 -11.13 6.89
CA PRO A 139 0.20 -12.59 7.05
C PRO A 139 1.65 -13.09 7.11
N GLN A 140 1.90 -14.16 7.87
CA GLN A 140 3.26 -14.70 8.04
C GLN A 140 3.91 -15.05 6.69
N GLU A 141 3.14 -15.59 5.76
CA GLU A 141 3.61 -15.93 4.41
C GLU A 141 4.12 -14.70 3.63
N ILE A 142 3.51 -13.52 3.84
CA ILE A 142 3.95 -12.25 3.25
C ILE A 142 5.23 -11.75 3.94
N ILE A 143 5.32 -11.91 5.27
CA ILE A 143 6.50 -11.58 6.06
C ILE A 143 7.69 -12.43 5.61
N ASP A 144 7.49 -13.73 5.44
CA ASP A 144 8.53 -14.69 5.06
C ASP A 144 9.05 -14.44 3.63
N ALA A 145 8.19 -13.95 2.73
CA ALA A 145 8.56 -13.59 1.36
C ALA A 145 9.24 -12.22 1.23
N ALA A 146 9.21 -11.39 2.26
CA ALA A 146 9.73 -10.02 2.22
C ALA A 146 11.25 -9.97 2.48
N ASP A 147 11.94 -9.08 1.77
CA ASP A 147 13.37 -8.82 1.99
C ASP A 147 13.60 -7.87 3.18
N LEU A 148 12.61 -7.02 3.48
CA LEU A 148 12.63 -6.07 4.60
C LEU A 148 11.27 -6.02 5.27
N VAL A 149 11.25 -6.17 6.60
CA VAL A 149 10.02 -6.04 7.40
C VAL A 149 10.25 -5.03 8.51
N THR A 150 9.36 -4.04 8.61
CA THR A 150 9.32 -3.08 9.71
C THR A 150 7.99 -3.17 10.43
N GLU A 151 8.04 -3.46 11.72
CA GLU A 151 6.89 -3.43 12.60
C GLU A 151 6.82 -2.08 13.33
N MET A 152 5.83 -1.28 12.99
CA MET A 152 5.53 -0.04 13.69
C MET A 152 4.73 -0.36 14.94
N LYS A 153 5.38 -0.31 16.10
CA LYS A 153 4.73 -0.53 17.40
C LYS A 153 4.13 0.77 17.91
N GLU A 154 2.89 0.71 18.37
CA GLU A 154 2.26 1.84 19.04
C GLU A 154 2.82 1.96 20.47
N VAL A 155 3.80 2.83 20.67
CA VAL A 155 4.32 3.15 22.01
C VAL A 155 3.42 4.16 22.72
N LYS A 156 2.93 5.16 21.98
CA LYS A 156 1.95 6.15 22.43
C LYS A 156 1.23 6.74 21.21
N HIS A 157 -0.06 7.04 21.34
CA HIS A 157 -0.84 7.71 20.30
C HIS A 157 -1.84 8.71 20.92
N TYR A 158 -1.88 9.96 20.46
CA TYR A 158 -2.76 11.01 21.00
C TYR A 158 -4.25 10.76 20.74
N PHE A 159 -4.59 9.87 19.82
CA PHE A 159 -5.97 9.37 19.68
C PHE A 159 -6.50 8.77 20.99
N ASN A 160 -5.64 8.11 21.76
CA ASN A 160 -6.00 7.54 23.06
C ASN A 160 -6.26 8.62 24.13
N GLU A 161 -5.89 9.87 23.83
CA GLU A 161 -6.17 11.06 24.64
C GLU A 161 -7.35 11.89 24.05
N GLY A 162 -8.09 11.34 23.08
CA GLY A 162 -9.28 11.96 22.48
C GLY A 162 -9.01 12.89 21.30
N VAL A 163 -7.78 12.95 20.79
CA VAL A 163 -7.43 13.78 19.62
C VAL A 163 -7.86 13.07 18.34
N GLY A 164 -8.84 13.65 17.63
CA GLY A 164 -9.32 13.16 16.34
C GLY A 164 -8.36 13.41 15.17
N ALA A 165 -8.76 12.95 13.98
CA ALA A 165 -7.99 13.11 12.74
C ALA A 165 -7.88 14.58 12.30
N ARG A 166 -6.69 15.01 11.86
CA ARG A 166 -6.38 16.38 11.45
C ARG A 166 -5.83 16.44 10.02
N THR A 167 -6.19 17.48 9.30
CA THR A 167 -5.70 17.76 7.95
C THR A 167 -4.18 17.97 7.95
N GLY A 168 -3.47 17.34 7.02
CA GLY A 168 -2.03 17.33 6.89
C GLY A 168 -1.31 16.33 7.82
N ILE A 169 -2.04 15.63 8.70
CA ILE A 169 -1.44 14.68 9.67
C ILE A 169 -2.05 13.27 9.61
N GLU A 170 -3.39 13.17 9.60
CA GLU A 170 -4.15 11.92 9.43
C GLU A 170 -4.99 11.90 8.15
N ARG A 171 -5.40 13.08 7.66
CA ARG A 171 -6.21 13.30 6.46
C ARG A 171 -5.52 14.30 5.56
#